data_AF-A0A0L0C3Y3-F1
#
_entry.id   AF-A0A0L0C3Y3-F1
#
_cell.length_a   1.000
_cell.length_b   1.000
_cell.length_c   1.000
_cell.angle_alpha   90.00
_cell.angle_beta   90.00
_cell.angle_gamma   90.00
#
_symmetry.space_group_name_H-M   'P 1'
#
loop_
_entity.id
_entity.type
_entity.pdbx_description
1 polymer ?
#
loop_
_entity_poly.entity_id
_entity_poly.type
_entity_poly.pdbx_seq_one_letter_code
_entity_poly.pdbx_strand_id
1 'polypeptide(L)'
;MNGQTELEESANAELQRLQRQLRTLQLELRSLLDYKTKQLKKQNHIISVLQQEHKQLTNEITTLEGGTHAKKNVSKEKKLIYLQNQEAEVQRILASERINLWELEGHIKKMEKEIDGLRKLEVPDSCYKDTICKVQKSVVKLENRLDVVNKKCSDVLTENSKLRDSINHMLQDRANFNEMWQSMVTQFNEGKKYIMDLIDQSTLAYDQREELCNKLQVLKDRNENDKIIHIQEMREMQRRLEHDAKLQKFFDIKGQKRLNPELEQRESDKKLAQKEAFERQLAEYKEIIDRMKELYQESDTQKLTVQFKRQEEENFALFSYVNELSHEVEVLNDTTQELSDEIERQKAELLEKETLQKTEALDYLNEQLEKAELQNNEAKEKLRILELRLQQMLLGISEIFKQLSCDDAPILNVLSSKTSMTSHNVKLFIGVIEKRINTIINGINIEDSSNKILAKKDRIPKFNIKESAKTKK
;
A
#
# COMPACT_ATOMS: atom_id res chain seq x y z
N MET A 1 32.10 -9.17 237.72
CA MET A 1 31.74 -10.52 237.23
C MET A 1 30.74 -10.36 236.11
N ASN A 2 30.91 -11.14 235.05
CA ASN A 2 29.87 -11.65 234.17
C ASN A 2 28.60 -10.81 234.04
N GLY A 3 28.46 -10.09 232.93
CA GLY A 3 27.20 -9.42 232.62
C GLY A 3 27.26 -8.62 231.33
N GLN A 4 27.75 -9.25 230.26
CA GLN A 4 28.04 -8.63 228.96
C GLN A 4 27.34 -9.38 227.81
N THR A 5 26.33 -10.22 228.05
CA THR A 5 26.02 -11.32 227.09
C THR A 5 24.59 -11.51 226.59
N GLU A 6 23.49 -10.98 227.18
CA GLU A 6 22.15 -11.54 226.85
C GLU A 6 21.25 -10.77 225.86
N LEU A 7 21.33 -9.44 225.72
CA LEU A 7 20.42 -8.75 224.77
C LEU A 7 21.00 -8.56 223.35
N GLU A 8 22.28 -8.88 223.15
CA GLU A 8 22.89 -9.02 221.81
C GLU A 8 22.21 -10.13 220.96
N GLU A 9 21.39 -11.00 221.57
CA GLU A 9 20.73 -12.10 220.85
C GLU A 9 19.42 -11.71 220.15
N SER A 10 18.55 -10.90 220.77
CA SER A 10 17.26 -10.54 220.14
C SER A 10 17.45 -9.67 218.89
N ALA A 11 18.53 -8.87 218.85
CA ALA A 11 18.93 -8.07 217.70
C ALA A 11 19.50 -8.93 216.55
N ASN A 12 20.12 -10.07 216.87
CA ASN A 12 20.77 -10.93 215.87
C ASN A 12 19.78 -11.82 215.09
N ALA A 13 18.65 -12.21 215.70
CA ALA A 13 17.66 -13.10 215.04
C ALA A 13 16.82 -12.40 213.95
N GLU A 14 16.40 -11.16 214.19
CA GLU A 14 15.59 -10.38 213.22
C GLU A 14 16.45 -9.90 212.02
N LEU A 15 17.72 -9.58 212.29
CA LEU A 15 18.72 -9.15 211.31
C LEU A 15 19.08 -10.28 210.33
N GLN A 16 19.15 -11.54 210.79
CA GLN A 16 19.34 -12.70 209.92
C GLN A 16 18.14 -12.97 208.99
N ARG A 17 16.88 -12.73 209.43
CA ARG A 17 15.69 -12.96 208.59
C ARG A 17 15.59 -11.96 207.44
N LEU A 18 15.83 -10.68 207.71
CA LEU A 18 15.79 -9.64 206.68
C LEU A 18 16.98 -9.72 205.72
N GLN A 19 18.20 -10.08 206.19
CA GLN A 19 19.34 -10.36 205.31
C GLN A 19 19.06 -11.48 204.29
N ARG A 20 18.26 -12.50 204.65
CA ARG A 20 17.87 -13.58 203.72
C ARG A 20 16.89 -13.10 202.63
N GLN A 21 15.93 -12.22 202.97
CA GLN A 21 15.00 -11.63 201.98
C GLN A 21 15.71 -10.67 201.02
N LEU A 22 16.68 -9.89 201.51
CA LEU A 22 17.49 -8.99 200.67
C LEU A 22 18.38 -9.76 199.67
N ARG A 23 18.88 -10.93 200.07
CA ARG A 23 19.75 -11.77 199.22
C ARG A 23 18.98 -12.50 198.11
N THR A 24 17.74 -12.92 198.36
CA THR A 24 16.88 -13.56 197.34
C THR A 24 16.41 -12.56 196.28
N LEU A 25 15.97 -11.37 196.68
CA LEU A 25 15.60 -10.28 195.75
C LEU A 25 16.81 -9.79 194.90
N GLN A 26 18.02 -9.74 195.47
CA GLN A 26 19.21 -9.37 194.70
C GLN A 26 19.60 -10.39 193.63
N LEU A 27 19.36 -11.69 193.87
CA LEU A 27 19.64 -12.75 192.91
C LEU A 27 18.64 -12.75 191.74
N GLU A 28 17.35 -12.51 192.00
CA GLU A 28 16.32 -12.43 190.95
C GLU A 28 16.49 -11.19 190.05
N LEU A 29 16.86 -10.03 190.61
CA LEU A 29 17.10 -8.84 189.79
C LEU A 29 18.32 -8.99 188.88
N ARG A 30 19.38 -9.66 189.37
CA ARG A 30 20.63 -9.86 188.63
C ARG A 30 20.45 -10.83 187.46
N SER A 31 19.61 -11.86 187.61
CA SER A 31 19.29 -12.80 186.52
C SER A 31 18.46 -12.16 185.41
N LEU A 32 17.51 -11.27 185.74
CA LEU A 32 16.73 -10.49 184.77
C LEU A 32 17.59 -9.51 183.98
N LEU A 33 18.53 -8.81 184.64
CA LEU A 33 19.47 -7.89 184.00
C LEU A 33 20.43 -8.62 183.04
N ASP A 34 20.94 -9.79 183.42
CA ASP A 34 21.82 -10.59 182.56
C ASP A 34 21.08 -11.14 181.31
N TYR A 35 19.80 -11.52 181.45
CA TYR A 35 18.99 -11.93 180.29
C TYR A 35 18.74 -10.76 179.33
N LYS A 36 18.34 -9.59 179.84
CA LYS A 36 18.07 -8.39 179.03
C LYS A 36 19.33 -7.87 178.32
N THR A 37 20.49 -7.86 178.99
CA THR A 37 21.76 -7.42 178.38
C THR A 37 22.25 -8.37 177.28
N LYS A 38 22.05 -9.70 177.42
CA LYS A 38 22.35 -10.66 176.34
C LYS A 38 21.44 -10.49 175.12
N GLN A 39 20.15 -10.20 175.32
CA GLN A 39 19.21 -9.95 174.21
C GLN A 39 19.55 -8.67 173.44
N LEU A 40 19.89 -7.58 174.16
CA LEU A 40 20.33 -6.31 173.57
C LEU A 40 21.61 -6.45 172.72
N LYS A 41 22.60 -7.23 173.16
CA LYS A 41 23.82 -7.46 172.37
C LYS A 41 23.56 -8.17 171.05
N LYS A 42 22.63 -9.16 171.03
CA LYS A 42 22.25 -9.86 169.80
C LYS A 42 21.53 -8.93 168.80
N GLN A 43 20.60 -8.10 169.28
CA GLN A 43 19.89 -7.14 168.43
C GLN A 43 20.85 -6.10 167.83
N ASN A 44 21.77 -5.55 168.62
CA ASN A 44 22.75 -4.58 168.13
C ASN A 44 23.72 -5.18 167.10
N HIS A 45 24.09 -6.45 167.22
CA HIS A 45 24.94 -7.11 166.24
C HIS A 45 24.24 -7.27 164.87
N ILE A 46 22.96 -7.67 164.86
CA ILE A 46 22.19 -7.80 163.62
C ILE A 46 22.00 -6.45 162.92
N ILE A 47 21.71 -5.40 163.68
CA ILE A 47 21.59 -4.03 163.14
C ILE A 47 22.89 -3.57 162.48
N SER A 48 24.05 -3.88 163.08
CA SER A 48 25.35 -3.53 162.49
C SER A 48 25.63 -4.24 161.17
N VAL A 49 25.25 -5.52 161.04
CA VAL A 49 25.44 -6.29 159.79
C VAL A 49 24.57 -5.73 158.66
N LEU A 50 23.28 -5.48 158.92
CA LEU A 50 22.36 -4.94 157.92
C LEU A 50 22.77 -3.52 157.46
N GLN A 51 23.28 -2.68 158.37
CA GLN A 51 23.80 -1.36 158.00
C GLN A 51 25.04 -1.45 157.09
N GLN A 52 25.86 -2.49 157.24
CA GLN A 52 27.03 -2.70 156.40
C GLN A 52 26.65 -3.18 155.00
N GLU A 53 25.69 -4.12 154.89
CA GLU A 53 25.16 -4.59 153.61
C GLU A 53 24.46 -3.48 152.82
N HIS A 54 23.64 -2.64 153.48
CA HIS A 54 22.99 -1.51 152.81
C HIS A 54 24.02 -0.54 152.24
N LYS A 55 25.09 -0.23 152.98
CA LYS A 55 26.19 0.62 152.47
C LYS A 55 26.91 -0.01 151.29
N GLN A 56 27.11 -1.33 151.27
CA GLN A 56 27.75 -2.02 150.16
C GLN A 56 26.89 -1.94 148.89
N LEU A 57 25.60 -2.25 148.95
CA LEU A 57 24.69 -2.19 147.79
C LEU A 57 24.53 -0.76 147.25
N THR A 58 24.43 0.23 148.13
CA THR A 58 24.32 1.65 147.69
C THR A 58 25.57 2.11 146.95
N ASN A 59 26.75 1.63 147.37
CA ASN A 59 28.01 1.92 146.69
C ASN A 59 28.12 1.20 145.34
N GLU A 60 27.64 -0.04 145.21
CA GLU A 60 27.65 -0.76 143.93
C GLU A 60 26.80 -0.04 142.86
N ILE A 61 25.58 0.40 143.20
CA ILE A 61 24.70 1.10 142.25
C ILE A 61 25.33 2.41 141.78
N THR A 62 25.87 3.22 142.70
CA THR A 62 26.50 4.50 142.35
C THR A 62 27.77 4.32 141.51
N THR A 63 28.53 3.24 141.72
CA THR A 63 29.68 2.92 140.84
C THR A 63 29.28 2.46 139.44
N LEU A 64 28.12 1.81 139.27
CA LEU A 64 27.61 1.37 137.97
C LEU A 64 27.02 2.53 137.15
N GLU A 65 26.23 3.40 137.77
CA GLU A 65 25.55 4.51 137.08
C GLU A 65 26.44 5.75 136.90
N GLY A 66 27.31 6.05 137.88
CA GLY A 66 28.24 7.18 137.84
C GLY A 66 29.62 6.86 137.25
N GLY A 67 29.89 5.57 136.99
CA GLY A 67 31.19 5.07 136.57
C GLY A 67 31.62 5.57 135.18
N THR A 68 32.92 5.43 134.90
CA THR A 68 33.52 5.75 133.59
C THR A 68 32.86 5.00 132.43
N HIS A 69 32.21 3.86 132.70
CA HIS A 69 31.49 3.06 131.71
C HIS A 69 30.20 3.74 131.20
N ALA A 70 29.43 4.43 132.04
CA ALA A 70 28.21 5.14 131.63
C ALA A 70 28.52 6.33 130.70
N LYS A 71 29.54 7.14 131.05
CA LYS A 71 30.04 8.22 130.18
C LYS A 71 30.64 7.69 128.87
N LYS A 72 31.33 6.54 128.90
CA LYS A 72 31.82 5.86 127.69
C LYS A 72 30.67 5.39 126.80
N ASN A 73 29.55 4.92 127.35
CA ASN A 73 28.39 4.49 126.56
C ASN A 73 27.70 5.66 125.85
N VAL A 74 27.48 6.79 126.52
CA VAL A 74 26.92 8.00 125.87
C VAL A 74 27.84 8.54 124.76
N SER A 75 29.16 8.48 124.97
CA SER A 75 30.14 8.85 123.93
C SER A 75 30.11 7.89 122.74
N LYS A 76 30.01 6.58 122.99
CA LYS A 76 29.85 5.55 121.95
C LYS A 76 28.54 5.72 121.19
N GLU A 77 27.45 6.06 121.85
CA GLU A 77 26.14 6.30 121.22
C GLU A 77 26.16 7.53 120.31
N LYS A 78 26.74 8.65 120.77
CA LYS A 78 26.98 9.82 119.91
C LYS A 78 27.87 9.48 118.72
N LYS A 79 28.90 8.66 118.92
CA LYS A 79 29.78 8.19 117.84
C LYS A 79 29.03 7.26 116.87
N LEU A 80 28.12 6.43 117.36
CA LEU A 80 27.29 5.54 116.55
C LEU A 80 26.32 6.34 115.68
N ILE A 81 25.64 7.35 116.25
CA ILE A 81 24.74 8.24 115.49
C ILE A 81 25.53 9.01 114.42
N TYR A 82 26.72 9.52 114.74
CA TYR A 82 27.59 10.16 113.77
C TYR A 82 27.98 9.21 112.62
N LEU A 83 28.38 7.97 112.95
CA LEU A 83 28.74 6.96 111.94
C LEU A 83 27.53 6.55 111.09
N GLN A 84 26.35 6.43 111.67
CA GLN A 84 25.11 6.08 110.95
C GLN A 84 24.67 7.19 109.99
N ASN A 85 24.83 8.46 110.38
CA ASN A 85 24.60 9.59 109.47
C ASN A 85 25.63 9.62 108.33
N GLN A 86 26.89 9.32 108.63
CA GLN A 86 27.94 9.21 107.61
C GLN A 86 27.67 8.05 106.64
N GLU A 87 27.20 6.91 107.15
CA GLU A 87 26.79 5.77 106.33
C GLU A 87 25.61 6.15 105.42
N ALA A 88 24.59 6.81 105.96
CA ALA A 88 23.43 7.28 105.19
C ALA A 88 23.84 8.26 104.08
N GLU A 89 24.80 9.16 104.35
CA GLU A 89 25.33 10.09 103.34
C GLU A 89 26.09 9.35 102.23
N VAL A 90 26.97 8.42 102.59
CA VAL A 90 27.71 7.61 101.62
C VAL A 90 26.77 6.74 100.79
N GLN A 91 25.73 6.17 101.39
CA GLN A 91 24.71 5.41 100.67
C GLN A 91 23.93 6.29 99.68
N ARG A 92 23.63 7.55 100.05
CA ARG A 92 22.97 8.51 99.14
C ARG A 92 23.86 8.84 97.94
N ILE A 93 25.15 9.09 98.17
CA ILE A 93 26.13 9.38 97.10
C ILE A 93 26.32 8.14 96.20
N LEU A 94 26.43 6.95 96.77
CA LEU A 94 26.51 5.71 96.00
C LEU A 94 25.26 5.48 95.15
N ALA A 95 24.07 5.83 95.65
CA ALA A 95 22.84 5.73 94.89
C ALA A 95 22.82 6.71 93.71
N SER A 96 23.25 7.98 93.92
CA SER A 96 23.35 8.93 92.82
C SER A 96 24.38 8.51 91.77
N GLU A 97 25.54 8.01 92.20
CA GLU A 97 26.56 7.56 91.24
C GLU A 97 26.14 6.29 90.48
N ARG A 98 25.36 5.40 91.09
CA ARG A 98 24.75 4.27 90.37
C ARG A 98 23.77 4.72 89.30
N ILE A 99 22.99 5.76 89.57
CA ILE A 99 22.08 6.35 88.57
C ILE A 99 22.89 6.98 87.44
N ASN A 100 23.92 7.77 87.75
CA ASN A 100 24.80 8.37 86.75
C ASN A 100 25.47 7.31 85.86
N LEU A 101 26.00 6.24 86.46
CA LEU A 101 26.60 5.13 85.72
C LEU A 101 25.59 4.45 84.80
N TRP A 102 24.36 4.21 85.29
CA TRP A 102 23.30 3.62 84.48
C TRP A 102 22.91 4.51 83.30
N GLU A 103 22.82 5.83 83.50
CA GLU A 103 22.56 6.79 82.42
C GLU A 103 23.70 6.81 81.39
N LEU A 104 24.96 6.85 81.85
CA LEU A 104 26.13 6.80 80.98
C LEU A 104 26.20 5.50 80.18
N GLU A 105 25.94 4.34 80.78
CA GLU A 105 25.82 3.07 80.06
C GLU A 105 24.69 3.10 79.02
N GLY A 106 23.57 3.75 79.34
CA GLY A 106 22.47 3.98 78.41
C GLY A 106 22.88 4.86 77.22
N HIS A 107 23.65 5.91 77.46
CA HIS A 107 24.19 6.79 76.42
C HIS A 107 25.24 6.08 75.54
N ILE A 108 26.13 5.29 76.15
CA ILE A 108 27.10 4.45 75.43
C ILE A 108 26.37 3.52 74.47
N LYS A 109 25.35 2.78 74.95
CA LYS A 109 24.57 1.87 74.10
C LYS A 109 23.84 2.58 72.95
N LYS A 110 23.35 3.80 73.18
CA LYS A 110 22.72 4.60 72.10
C LYS A 110 23.74 4.99 71.04
N MET A 111 24.90 5.49 71.46
CA MET A 111 25.99 5.88 70.55
C MET A 111 26.56 4.68 69.80
N GLU A 112 26.74 3.53 70.45
CA GLU A 112 27.15 2.28 69.80
C GLU A 112 26.13 1.86 68.72
N LYS A 113 24.83 1.97 69.02
CA LYS A 113 23.77 1.67 68.04
C LYS A 113 23.75 2.64 66.86
N GLU A 114 24.02 3.92 67.09
CA GLU A 114 24.15 4.92 66.03
C GLU A 114 25.40 4.67 65.16
N ILE A 115 26.54 4.35 65.78
CA ILE A 115 27.78 3.97 65.09
C ILE A 115 27.56 2.70 64.24
N ASP A 116 26.89 1.69 64.78
CA ASP A 116 26.55 0.47 64.02
C ASP A 116 25.57 0.77 62.88
N GLY A 117 24.66 1.72 63.06
CA GLY A 117 23.78 2.21 61.99
C GLY A 117 24.58 2.86 60.86
N LEU A 118 25.50 3.76 61.19
CA LEU A 118 26.36 4.45 60.23
C LEU A 118 27.30 3.47 59.50
N ARG A 119 27.93 2.53 60.22
CA ARG A 119 28.80 1.49 59.61
C ARG A 119 28.06 0.57 58.64
N LYS A 120 26.76 0.32 58.86
CA LYS A 120 25.93 -0.45 57.92
C LYS A 120 25.56 0.34 56.67
N LEU A 121 25.43 1.66 56.78
CA LEU A 121 25.16 2.57 55.67
C LEU A 121 26.43 2.95 54.90
N GLU A 122 27.59 2.85 55.55
CA GLU A 122 28.89 3.10 54.97
C GLU A 122 29.24 1.97 53.98
N VAL A 123 28.96 2.24 52.72
CA VAL A 123 29.39 1.39 51.61
C VAL A 123 30.89 1.59 51.42
N PRO A 124 31.72 0.53 51.43
CA PRO A 124 33.16 0.66 51.26
C PRO A 124 33.53 1.37 49.95
N ASP A 125 34.54 2.23 49.96
CA ASP A 125 35.08 2.92 48.77
C ASP A 125 35.37 1.98 47.59
N SER A 126 35.66 0.71 47.87
CA SER A 126 35.82 -0.34 46.84
C SER A 126 34.55 -0.54 46.01
N CYS A 127 33.36 -0.50 46.61
CA CYS A 127 32.09 -0.65 45.89
C CYS A 127 31.79 0.56 44.98
N TYR A 128 32.18 1.77 45.38
CA TYR A 128 32.07 2.94 44.52
C TYR A 128 33.04 2.85 43.33
N LYS A 129 34.29 2.44 43.56
CA LYS A 129 35.25 2.20 42.48
C LYS A 129 34.77 1.09 41.53
N ASP A 130 34.18 0.02 42.06
CA ASP A 130 33.63 -1.06 41.25
C ASP A 130 32.41 -0.64 40.43
N THR A 131 31.51 0.16 41.00
CA THR A 131 30.35 0.70 40.27
C THR A 131 30.78 1.67 39.17
N ILE A 132 31.71 2.59 39.46
CA ILE A 132 32.30 3.48 38.44
C ILE A 132 32.99 2.66 37.35
N CYS A 133 33.79 1.64 37.71
CA CYS A 133 34.44 0.77 36.74
C CYS A 133 33.44 0.00 35.86
N LYS A 134 32.33 -0.48 36.43
CA LYS A 134 31.24 -1.14 35.69
C LYS A 134 30.55 -0.17 34.74
N VAL A 135 30.29 1.08 35.17
CA VAL A 135 29.70 2.13 34.32
C VAL A 135 30.66 2.48 33.19
N GLN A 136 31.94 2.73 33.47
CA GLN A 136 32.97 3.02 32.46
C GLN A 136 33.06 1.90 31.40
N LYS A 137 33.11 0.64 31.85
CA LYS A 137 33.10 -0.53 30.95
C LYS A 137 31.83 -0.59 30.10
N SER A 138 30.69 -0.19 30.66
CA SER A 138 29.41 -0.15 29.93
C SER A 138 29.39 0.97 28.89
N VAL A 139 29.92 2.15 29.22
CA VAL A 139 30.09 3.28 28.28
C VAL A 139 30.97 2.85 27.11
N VAL A 140 32.15 2.28 27.37
CA VAL A 140 33.06 1.80 26.31
C VAL A 140 32.40 0.74 25.42
N LYS A 141 31.60 -0.18 25.99
CA LYS A 141 30.83 -1.15 25.19
C LYS A 141 29.80 -0.48 24.29
N LEU A 142 29.10 0.54 24.79
CA LEU A 142 28.12 1.28 24.00
C LEU A 142 28.78 2.13 22.92
N GLU A 143 29.91 2.77 23.21
CA GLU A 143 30.72 3.51 22.23
C GLU A 143 31.24 2.59 21.13
N ASN A 144 31.81 1.43 21.48
CA ASN A 144 32.25 0.45 20.50
C ASN A 144 31.09 -0.06 19.63
N ARG A 145 29.92 -0.28 20.23
CA ARG A 145 28.73 -0.70 19.48
C ARG A 145 28.23 0.41 18.56
N LEU A 146 28.29 1.67 18.99
CA LEU A 146 27.96 2.83 18.17
C LEU A 146 28.93 2.96 17.00
N ASP A 147 30.23 2.81 17.23
CA ASP A 147 31.26 2.86 16.19
C ASP A 147 31.07 1.76 15.14
N VAL A 148 30.76 0.53 15.57
CA VAL A 148 30.45 -0.58 14.65
C VAL A 148 29.21 -0.28 13.80
N VAL A 149 28.15 0.28 14.41
CA VAL A 149 26.94 0.67 13.68
C VAL A 149 27.23 1.83 12.71
N ASN A 150 28.03 2.82 13.11
CA ASN A 150 28.43 3.93 12.25
C ASN A 150 29.26 3.45 11.06
N LYS A 151 30.23 2.54 11.27
CA LYS A 151 31.01 1.93 10.18
C LYS A 151 30.09 1.21 9.19
N LYS A 152 29.18 0.37 9.68
CA LYS A 152 28.21 -0.32 8.84
C LYS A 152 27.29 0.66 8.07
N CYS A 153 26.87 1.75 8.71
CA CYS A 153 26.09 2.79 8.06
C CYS A 153 26.89 3.46 6.94
N SER A 154 28.15 3.84 7.22
CA SER A 154 29.06 4.40 6.22
C SER A 154 29.27 3.43 5.05
N ASP A 155 29.48 2.14 5.31
CA ASP A 155 29.62 1.13 4.25
C ASP A 155 28.39 1.11 3.33
N VAL A 156 27.19 1.04 3.91
CA VAL A 156 25.93 1.08 3.16
C VAL A 156 25.77 2.38 2.39
N LEU A 157 26.18 3.53 2.94
CA LEU A 157 26.14 4.81 2.24
C LEU A 157 27.11 4.83 1.05
N THR A 158 28.32 4.27 1.20
CA THR A 158 29.26 4.17 0.07
C THR A 158 28.73 3.25 -1.03
N GLU A 159 28.11 2.12 -0.67
CA GLU A 159 27.47 1.23 -1.64
C GLU A 159 26.29 1.92 -2.33
N ASN A 160 25.46 2.65 -1.57
CA ASN A 160 24.36 3.44 -2.12
C ASN A 160 24.87 4.51 -3.10
N SER A 161 25.98 5.18 -2.80
CA SER A 161 26.63 6.14 -3.71
C SER A 161 27.05 5.46 -5.01
N LYS A 162 27.72 4.31 -4.94
CA LYS A 162 28.14 3.54 -6.13
C LYS A 162 26.95 3.10 -6.98
N LEU A 163 25.85 2.67 -6.35
CA LEU A 163 24.62 2.31 -7.06
C LEU A 163 24.00 3.52 -7.75
N ARG A 164 23.99 4.70 -7.12
CA ARG A 164 23.53 5.95 -7.75
C ARG A 164 24.39 6.33 -8.94
N ASP A 165 25.70 6.20 -8.83
CA ASP A 165 26.62 6.49 -9.94
C ASP A 165 26.38 5.53 -11.11
N SER A 166 26.17 4.24 -10.82
CA SER A 166 25.82 3.24 -11.85
C SER A 166 24.47 3.54 -12.52
N ILE A 167 23.46 3.94 -11.74
CA ILE A 167 22.16 4.36 -12.29
C ILE A 167 22.32 5.59 -13.19
N ASN A 168 23.08 6.60 -12.74
CA ASN A 168 23.34 7.81 -13.52
C ASN A 168 24.07 7.49 -14.84
N HIS A 169 25.07 6.59 -14.79
CA HIS A 169 25.77 6.13 -15.99
C HIS A 169 24.81 5.44 -16.97
N MET A 170 23.97 4.52 -16.49
CA MET A 170 22.97 3.85 -17.35
C MET A 170 21.93 4.83 -17.93
N LEU A 171 21.55 5.86 -17.17
CA LEU A 171 20.65 6.91 -17.66
C LEU A 171 21.31 7.74 -18.77
N GLN A 172 22.60 8.04 -18.63
CA GLN A 172 23.37 8.74 -19.66
C GLN A 172 23.51 7.89 -20.92
N ASP A 173 23.82 6.59 -20.78
CA ASP A 173 23.89 5.68 -21.92
C ASP A 173 22.55 5.55 -22.64
N ARG A 174 21.44 5.49 -21.89
CA ARG A 174 20.10 5.51 -22.46
C ARG A 174 19.81 6.82 -23.21
N ALA A 175 20.25 7.96 -22.69
CA ALA A 175 20.09 9.25 -23.36
C ALA A 175 20.88 9.27 -24.68
N ASN A 176 22.15 8.87 -24.65
CA ASN A 176 23.00 8.76 -25.84
C ASN A 176 22.41 7.80 -26.88
N PHE A 177 21.90 6.64 -26.44
CA PHE A 177 21.26 5.67 -27.33
C PHE A 177 19.99 6.25 -27.98
N ASN A 178 19.17 6.97 -27.20
CA ASN A 178 17.99 7.64 -27.73
C ASN A 178 18.35 8.71 -28.77
N GLU A 179 19.41 9.49 -28.55
CA GLU A 179 19.87 10.48 -29.53
C GLU A 179 20.34 9.81 -30.83
N MET A 180 21.15 8.75 -30.73
CA MET A 180 21.58 7.96 -31.89
C MET A 180 20.39 7.35 -32.63
N TRP A 181 19.42 6.80 -31.90
CA TRP A 181 18.20 6.24 -32.45
C TRP A 181 17.39 7.31 -33.21
N GLN A 182 17.18 8.48 -32.61
CA GLN A 182 16.47 9.58 -33.27
C GLN A 182 17.19 10.03 -34.55
N SER A 183 18.52 10.14 -34.52
CA SER A 183 19.32 10.46 -35.70
C SER A 183 19.19 9.41 -36.81
N MET A 184 19.16 8.13 -36.45
CA MET A 184 18.94 7.04 -37.41
C MET A 184 17.53 7.08 -38.01
N VAL A 185 16.52 7.37 -37.20
CA VAL A 185 15.13 7.55 -37.65
C VAL A 185 15.00 8.74 -38.60
N THR A 186 15.64 9.87 -38.30
CA THR A 186 15.63 11.04 -39.20
C THR A 186 16.29 10.73 -40.53
N GLN A 187 17.48 10.11 -40.54
CA GLN A 187 18.17 9.71 -41.78
C GLN A 187 17.34 8.72 -42.61
N PHE A 188 16.67 7.77 -41.95
CA PHE A 188 15.80 6.82 -42.63
C PHE A 188 14.60 7.50 -43.30
N ASN A 189 13.97 8.46 -42.61
CA ASN A 189 12.85 9.22 -43.15
C ASN A 189 13.30 10.15 -44.29
N GLU A 190 14.48 10.76 -44.19
CA GLU A 190 15.09 11.52 -45.30
C GLU A 190 15.36 10.63 -46.51
N GLY A 191 15.90 9.42 -46.30
CA GLY A 191 16.10 8.44 -47.36
C GLY A 191 14.79 8.02 -48.05
N LYS A 192 13.73 7.79 -47.27
CA LYS A 192 12.38 7.53 -47.82
C LYS A 192 11.87 8.69 -48.65
N LYS A 193 12.02 9.93 -48.16
CA LYS A 193 11.62 11.14 -48.89
C LYS A 193 12.38 11.24 -50.21
N TYR A 194 13.68 11.01 -50.21
CA TYR A 194 14.50 11.00 -51.43
C TYR A 194 14.03 9.95 -52.44
N ILE A 195 13.69 8.74 -51.99
CA ILE A 195 13.14 7.68 -52.86
C ILE A 195 11.79 8.12 -53.45
N MET A 196 10.92 8.74 -52.65
CA MET A 196 9.62 9.24 -53.11
C MET A 196 9.79 10.35 -54.16
N ASP A 197 10.66 11.33 -53.89
CA ASP A 197 10.98 12.40 -54.85
C ASP A 197 11.54 11.82 -56.17
N LEU A 198 12.33 10.74 -56.11
CA LEU A 198 12.86 10.06 -57.30
C LEU A 198 11.76 9.34 -58.09
N ILE A 199 10.79 8.73 -57.41
CA ILE A 199 9.62 8.10 -58.03
C ILE A 199 8.75 9.16 -58.70
N ASP A 200 8.52 10.29 -58.05
CA ASP A 200 7.74 11.40 -58.61
C ASP A 200 8.41 11.99 -59.85
N GLN A 201 9.73 12.21 -59.80
CA GLN A 201 10.51 12.66 -60.96
C GLN A 201 10.47 11.63 -62.11
N SER A 202 10.58 10.34 -61.78
CA SER A 202 10.51 9.27 -62.79
C SER A 202 9.13 9.23 -63.45
N THR A 203 8.06 9.31 -62.65
CA THR A 203 6.66 9.32 -63.12
C THR A 203 6.41 10.53 -64.02
N LEU A 204 6.83 11.73 -63.60
CA LEU A 204 6.73 12.94 -64.41
C LEU A 204 7.47 12.80 -65.74
N ALA A 205 8.66 12.20 -65.76
CA ALA A 205 9.39 11.96 -67.00
C ALA A 205 8.69 10.94 -67.91
N TYR A 206 8.03 9.93 -67.34
CA TYR A 206 7.21 8.97 -68.10
C TYR A 206 6.00 9.65 -68.72
N ASP A 207 5.27 10.46 -67.95
CA ASP A 207 4.09 11.20 -68.43
C ASP A 207 4.47 12.14 -69.58
N GLN A 208 5.55 12.92 -69.41
CA GLN A 208 6.07 13.79 -70.47
C GLN A 208 6.45 13.01 -71.73
N ARG A 209 7.10 11.84 -71.57
CA ARG A 209 7.46 10.98 -72.70
C ARG A 209 6.20 10.48 -73.42
N GLU A 210 5.18 10.06 -72.67
CA GLU A 210 3.91 9.59 -73.22
C GLU A 210 3.18 10.68 -73.99
N GLU A 211 3.10 11.90 -73.44
CA GLU A 211 2.53 13.07 -74.13
C GLU A 211 3.26 13.35 -75.47
N LEU A 212 4.59 13.31 -75.48
CA LEU A 212 5.38 13.50 -76.70
C LEU A 212 5.17 12.37 -77.70
N CYS A 213 5.08 11.11 -77.25
CA CYS A 213 4.76 9.97 -78.09
C CYS A 213 3.38 10.10 -78.72
N ASN A 214 2.36 10.50 -77.94
CA ASN A 214 1.01 10.73 -78.43
C ASN A 214 0.98 11.86 -79.45
N LYS A 215 1.65 12.98 -79.18
CA LYS A 215 1.77 14.10 -80.13
C LYS A 215 2.47 13.68 -81.42
N LEU A 216 3.54 12.90 -81.32
CA LEU A 216 4.24 12.36 -82.49
C LEU A 216 3.32 11.44 -83.31
N GLN A 217 2.53 10.59 -82.65
CA GLN A 217 1.59 9.70 -83.32
C GLN A 217 0.52 10.48 -84.08
N VAL A 218 -0.10 11.48 -83.45
CA VAL A 218 -1.07 12.37 -84.10
C VAL A 218 -0.47 13.08 -85.32
N LEU A 219 0.78 13.56 -85.23
CA LEU A 219 1.46 14.19 -86.36
C LEU A 219 1.75 13.20 -87.50
N LYS A 220 2.12 11.95 -87.18
CA LYS A 220 2.31 10.90 -88.18
C LYS A 220 1.01 10.56 -88.90
N ASP A 221 -0.07 10.40 -88.16
CA ASP A 221 -1.39 10.09 -88.71
C ASP A 221 -1.91 11.22 -89.61
N ARG A 222 -1.73 12.48 -89.17
CA ARG A 222 -2.01 13.64 -90.01
C ARG A 222 -1.18 13.65 -91.29
N ASN A 223 0.12 13.40 -91.20
CA ASN A 223 1.00 13.41 -92.37
C ASN A 223 0.67 12.28 -93.36
N GLU A 224 0.28 11.09 -92.89
CA GLU A 224 -0.17 10.00 -93.77
C GLU A 224 -1.51 10.34 -94.43
N ASN A 225 -2.45 10.95 -93.70
CA ASN A 225 -3.71 11.43 -94.27
C ASN A 225 -3.47 12.51 -95.35
N ASP A 226 -2.63 13.50 -95.06
CA ASP A 226 -2.28 14.57 -96.02
C ASP A 226 -1.64 13.97 -97.28
N LYS A 227 -0.73 12.99 -97.12
CA LYS A 227 -0.14 12.25 -98.24
C LYS A 227 -1.19 11.49 -99.06
N ILE A 228 -2.16 10.83 -98.42
CA ILE A 228 -3.26 10.14 -99.11
C ILE A 228 -4.09 11.14 -99.92
N ILE A 229 -4.43 12.30 -99.33
CA ILE A 229 -5.17 13.38 -99.99
C ILE A 229 -4.39 13.88 -101.21
N HIS A 230 -3.11 14.21 -101.06
CA HIS A 230 -2.28 14.67 -102.17
C HIS A 230 -2.15 13.63 -103.29
N ILE A 231 -2.07 12.33 -102.96
CA ILE A 231 -2.08 11.26 -103.96
C ILE A 231 -3.42 11.24 -104.72
N GLN A 232 -4.55 11.43 -104.03
CA GLN A 232 -5.88 11.48 -104.66
C GLN A 232 -6.02 12.71 -105.57
N GLU A 233 -5.59 13.89 -105.11
CA GLU A 233 -5.57 15.12 -105.91
C GLU A 233 -4.72 14.95 -107.18
N MET A 234 -3.51 14.39 -107.04
CA MET A 234 -2.62 14.10 -108.18
C MET A 234 -3.26 13.12 -109.18
N ARG A 235 -3.95 12.07 -108.71
CA ARG A 235 -4.69 11.14 -109.58
C ARG A 235 -5.86 11.83 -110.28
N GLU A 236 -6.57 12.73 -109.62
CA GLU A 236 -7.65 13.48 -110.26
C GLU A 236 -7.13 14.44 -111.32
N MET A 237 -6.05 15.17 -111.02
CA MET A 237 -5.38 16.03 -112.00
C MET A 237 -4.89 15.22 -113.22
N GLN A 238 -4.32 14.04 -112.99
CA GLN A 238 -3.93 13.15 -114.09
C GLN A 238 -5.14 12.69 -114.92
N ARG A 239 -6.26 12.31 -114.29
CA ARG A 239 -7.51 11.96 -115.00
C ARG A 239 -8.04 13.12 -115.83
N ARG A 240 -8.01 14.36 -115.31
CA ARG A 240 -8.40 15.57 -116.04
C ARG A 240 -7.50 15.80 -117.26
N LEU A 241 -6.18 15.71 -117.08
CA LEU A 241 -5.22 15.83 -118.18
C LEU A 241 -5.41 14.75 -119.26
N GLU A 242 -5.67 13.50 -118.87
CA GLU A 242 -5.96 12.42 -119.82
C GLU A 242 -7.28 12.64 -120.57
N HIS A 243 -8.31 13.13 -119.89
CA HIS A 243 -9.57 13.52 -120.50
C HIS A 243 -9.35 14.65 -121.51
N ASP A 244 -8.64 15.71 -121.13
CA ASP A 244 -8.33 16.85 -122.00
C ASP A 244 -7.47 16.42 -123.20
N ALA A 245 -6.50 15.53 -123.00
CA ALA A 245 -5.71 14.95 -124.09
C ALA A 245 -6.56 14.10 -125.04
N LYS A 246 -7.52 13.31 -124.53
CA LYS A 246 -8.49 12.56 -125.37
C LYS A 246 -9.41 13.52 -126.13
N LEU A 247 -9.87 14.59 -125.48
CA LEU A 247 -10.71 15.61 -126.08
C LEU A 247 -9.96 16.38 -127.17
N GLN A 248 -8.70 16.73 -126.95
CA GLN A 248 -7.84 17.35 -127.95
C GLN A 248 -7.66 16.42 -129.16
N LYS A 249 -7.34 15.13 -128.94
CA LYS A 249 -7.27 14.15 -130.03
C LYS A 249 -8.61 14.02 -130.78
N PHE A 250 -9.73 14.06 -130.07
CA PHE A 250 -11.06 14.06 -130.69
C PHE A 250 -11.28 15.30 -131.56
N PHE A 251 -10.92 16.49 -131.08
CA PHE A 251 -10.98 17.73 -131.86
C PHE A 251 -10.03 17.70 -133.06
N ASP A 252 -8.83 17.12 -132.93
CA ASP A 252 -7.91 16.97 -134.07
C ASP A 252 -8.52 16.05 -135.14
N ILE A 253 -9.15 14.93 -134.74
CA ILE A 253 -9.84 14.00 -135.67
C ILE A 253 -11.09 14.63 -136.29
N LYS A 254 -11.88 15.38 -135.52
CA LYS A 254 -13.11 16.03 -135.99
C LYS A 254 -12.81 17.29 -136.83
N GLY A 255 -11.75 18.01 -136.49
CA GLY A 255 -11.25 19.20 -137.17
C GLY A 255 -10.56 18.88 -138.50
N GLN A 256 -10.20 17.62 -138.74
CA GLN A 256 -9.87 17.15 -140.09
C GLN A 256 -11.10 17.30 -140.98
N LYS A 257 -11.02 18.29 -141.87
CA LYS A 257 -12.06 18.64 -142.84
C LYS A 257 -12.28 17.45 -143.78
N ARG A 258 -13.25 16.60 -143.48
CA ARG A 258 -13.74 15.58 -144.41
C ARG A 258 -14.54 16.32 -145.49
N LEU A 259 -13.95 16.50 -146.66
CA LEU A 259 -14.66 17.05 -147.81
C LEU A 259 -15.71 16.03 -148.24
N ASN A 260 -16.94 16.20 -147.78
CA ASN A 260 -18.09 15.36 -148.15
C ASN A 260 -19.15 16.29 -148.77
N PRO A 261 -19.19 16.42 -150.11
CA PRO A 261 -20.10 17.35 -150.81
C PRO A 261 -21.60 17.03 -150.63
N GLU A 262 -21.92 15.90 -150.00
CA GLU A 262 -23.29 15.44 -149.74
C GLU A 262 -23.88 15.99 -148.41
N LEU A 263 -23.04 16.46 -147.47
CA LEU A 263 -23.48 16.97 -146.16
C LEU A 263 -23.96 18.44 -146.21
N GLU A 264 -23.42 19.26 -147.12
CA GLU A 264 -23.88 20.65 -147.31
C GLU A 264 -25.33 20.71 -147.81
N GLN A 265 -25.75 19.76 -148.65
CA GLN A 265 -27.15 19.63 -149.07
C GLN A 265 -28.04 19.13 -147.92
N ARG A 266 -27.54 18.20 -147.10
CA ARG A 266 -28.29 17.61 -145.97
C ARG A 266 -28.47 18.56 -144.77
N GLU A 267 -27.57 19.52 -144.57
CA GLU A 267 -27.72 20.57 -143.56
C GLU A 267 -28.76 21.63 -143.96
N SER A 268 -28.91 21.89 -145.27
CA SER A 268 -30.00 22.74 -145.79
C SER A 268 -31.37 22.08 -145.56
N ASP A 269 -31.47 20.77 -145.81
CA ASP A 269 -32.71 20.01 -145.61
C ASP A 269 -33.07 19.81 -144.11
N LYS A 270 -32.07 19.63 -143.24
CA LYS A 270 -32.29 19.53 -141.78
C LYS A 270 -32.79 20.83 -141.16
N LYS A 271 -32.35 21.99 -141.65
CA LYS A 271 -32.88 23.29 -141.18
C LYS A 271 -34.34 23.49 -141.55
N LEU A 272 -34.78 22.96 -142.68
CA LEU A 272 -36.21 22.93 -143.05
C LEU A 272 -37.01 21.97 -142.16
N ALA A 273 -36.49 20.77 -141.93
CA ALA A 273 -37.12 19.77 -141.06
C ALA A 273 -37.22 20.21 -139.58
N GLN A 274 -36.23 20.95 -139.07
CA GLN A 274 -36.30 21.54 -137.72
C GLN A 274 -37.39 22.61 -137.61
N LYS A 275 -37.60 23.43 -138.64
CA LYS A 275 -38.72 24.38 -138.65
C LYS A 275 -40.07 23.67 -138.63
N GLU A 276 -40.24 22.61 -139.42
CA GLU A 276 -41.47 21.79 -139.38
C GLU A 276 -41.67 21.05 -138.05
N ALA A 277 -40.59 20.62 -137.39
CA ALA A 277 -40.67 19.97 -136.07
C ALA A 277 -41.09 20.96 -134.96
N PHE A 278 -40.58 22.19 -134.99
CA PHE A 278 -41.02 23.23 -134.06
C PHE A 278 -42.48 23.64 -134.28
N GLU A 279 -42.94 23.67 -135.54
CA GLU A 279 -44.37 23.89 -135.84
C GLU A 279 -45.25 22.76 -135.33
N ARG A 280 -44.80 21.49 -135.41
CA ARG A 280 -45.52 20.34 -134.82
C ARG A 280 -45.55 20.37 -133.30
N GLN A 281 -44.46 20.73 -132.63
CA GLN A 281 -44.45 20.89 -131.16
C GLN A 281 -45.35 22.05 -130.72
N LEU A 282 -45.39 23.15 -131.46
CA LEU A 282 -46.34 24.23 -131.21
C LEU A 282 -47.81 23.78 -131.40
N ALA A 283 -48.07 22.90 -132.37
CA ALA A 283 -49.38 22.30 -132.54
C ALA A 283 -49.74 21.34 -131.39
N GLU A 284 -48.81 20.50 -130.94
CA GLU A 284 -49.01 19.60 -129.79
C GLU A 284 -49.22 20.37 -128.48
N TYR A 285 -48.45 21.44 -128.22
CA TYR A 285 -48.68 22.27 -127.03
C TYR A 285 -50.03 23.00 -127.09
N LYS A 286 -50.47 23.45 -128.27
CA LYS A 286 -51.84 23.98 -128.45
C LYS A 286 -52.88 22.91 -128.20
N GLU A 287 -52.68 21.69 -128.71
CA GLU A 287 -53.61 20.58 -128.51
C GLU A 287 -53.67 20.13 -127.03
N ILE A 288 -52.54 20.14 -126.31
CA ILE A 288 -52.49 19.85 -124.87
C ILE A 288 -53.20 20.94 -124.07
N ILE A 289 -53.00 22.22 -124.43
CA ILE A 289 -53.73 23.34 -123.80
C ILE A 289 -55.23 23.24 -124.10
N ASP A 290 -55.62 22.84 -125.31
CA ASP A 290 -57.02 22.67 -125.68
C ASP A 290 -57.65 21.44 -124.99
N ARG A 291 -56.92 20.32 -124.83
CA ARG A 291 -57.35 19.19 -123.99
C ARG A 291 -57.47 19.57 -122.51
N MET A 292 -56.56 20.42 -122.00
CA MET A 292 -56.69 20.93 -120.63
C MET A 292 -57.90 21.85 -120.48
N LYS A 293 -58.25 22.67 -121.48
CA LYS A 293 -59.51 23.44 -121.49
C LYS A 293 -60.74 22.53 -121.49
N GLU A 294 -60.72 21.44 -122.24
CA GLU A 294 -61.83 20.47 -122.28
C GLU A 294 -62.01 19.74 -120.94
N LEU A 295 -60.91 19.33 -120.30
CA LEU A 295 -60.94 18.62 -119.01
C LEU A 295 -61.42 19.50 -117.85
N TYR A 296 -61.04 20.78 -117.83
CA TYR A 296 -61.38 21.71 -116.75
C TYR A 296 -62.64 22.56 -117.03
N GLN A 297 -63.27 22.40 -118.20
CA GLN A 297 -64.49 23.11 -118.64
C GLN A 297 -64.44 24.65 -118.50
N GLU A 298 -63.24 25.25 -118.53
CA GLU A 298 -63.06 26.71 -118.51
C GLU A 298 -62.40 27.20 -119.80
N SER A 299 -63.04 28.16 -120.46
CA SER A 299 -62.63 28.67 -121.78
C SER A 299 -61.50 29.71 -121.74
N ASP A 300 -61.13 30.19 -120.54
CA ASP A 300 -60.16 31.27 -120.34
C ASP A 300 -58.83 30.73 -119.79
N THR A 301 -57.79 30.74 -120.62
CA THR A 301 -56.46 30.22 -120.28
C THR A 301 -55.85 30.93 -119.07
N GLN A 302 -56.20 32.21 -118.85
CA GLN A 302 -55.70 32.97 -117.70
C GLN A 302 -56.31 32.46 -116.38
N LYS A 303 -57.59 32.09 -116.38
CA LYS A 303 -58.26 31.56 -115.19
C LYS A 303 -57.76 30.17 -114.81
N LEU A 304 -57.50 29.32 -115.80
CA LEU A 304 -56.88 28.01 -115.59
C LEU A 304 -55.48 28.15 -114.94
N THR A 305 -54.66 29.10 -115.41
CA THR A 305 -53.36 29.37 -114.79
C THR A 305 -53.50 29.88 -113.36
N VAL A 306 -54.50 30.73 -113.07
CA VAL A 306 -54.77 31.21 -111.70
C VAL A 306 -55.23 30.07 -110.79
N GLN A 307 -56.06 29.15 -111.27
CA GLN A 307 -56.51 27.98 -110.51
C GLN A 307 -55.37 26.99 -110.23
N PHE A 308 -54.50 26.74 -111.22
CA PHE A 308 -53.29 25.93 -111.03
C PHE A 308 -52.34 26.59 -110.04
N LYS A 309 -52.14 27.90 -110.14
CA LYS A 309 -51.30 28.64 -109.20
C LYS A 309 -51.87 28.58 -107.79
N ARG A 310 -53.19 28.66 -107.63
CA ARG A 310 -53.85 28.47 -106.33
C ARG A 310 -53.64 27.06 -105.79
N GLN A 311 -53.77 26.02 -106.62
CA GLN A 311 -53.48 24.64 -106.20
C GLN A 311 -52.01 24.41 -105.87
N GLU A 312 -51.10 25.07 -106.58
CA GLU A 312 -49.68 25.05 -106.30
C GLU A 312 -49.37 25.74 -104.97
N GLU A 313 -50.01 26.88 -104.68
CA GLU A 313 -49.92 27.58 -103.39
C GLU A 313 -50.50 26.73 -102.24
N GLU A 314 -51.63 26.03 -102.46
CA GLU A 314 -52.21 25.09 -101.50
C GLU A 314 -51.26 23.88 -101.25
N ASN A 315 -50.68 23.32 -102.31
CA ASN A 315 -49.69 22.24 -102.19
C ASN A 315 -48.38 22.69 -101.53
N PHE A 316 -47.93 23.91 -101.82
CA PHE A 316 -46.76 24.50 -101.18
C PHE A 316 -47.00 24.72 -99.69
N ALA A 317 -48.19 25.22 -99.30
CA ALA A 317 -48.58 25.34 -97.91
C ALA A 317 -48.61 23.98 -97.18
N LEU A 318 -49.12 22.93 -97.84
CA LEU A 318 -49.08 21.56 -97.31
C LEU A 318 -47.65 21.05 -97.17
N PHE A 319 -46.78 21.31 -98.14
CA PHE A 319 -45.37 20.92 -98.06
C PHE A 319 -44.62 21.66 -96.95
N SER A 320 -44.86 22.96 -96.79
CA SER A 320 -44.33 23.75 -95.67
C SER A 320 -44.80 23.20 -94.33
N TYR A 321 -46.08 22.86 -94.19
CA TYR A 321 -46.61 22.26 -92.98
C TYR A 321 -45.98 20.89 -92.67
N VAL A 322 -45.79 20.03 -93.68
CA VAL A 322 -45.10 18.74 -93.51
C VAL A 322 -43.66 18.94 -93.06
N ASN A 323 -42.95 19.93 -93.60
CA ASN A 323 -41.58 20.23 -93.18
C ASN A 323 -41.51 20.78 -91.75
N GLU A 324 -42.45 21.64 -91.34
CA GLU A 324 -42.55 22.11 -89.96
C GLU A 324 -42.83 20.95 -89.00
N LEU A 325 -43.74 20.04 -89.37
CA LEU A 325 -44.04 18.85 -88.58
C LEU A 325 -42.83 17.90 -88.49
N SER A 326 -42.08 17.72 -89.59
CA SER A 326 -40.83 16.95 -89.58
C SER A 326 -39.78 17.59 -88.68
N HIS A 327 -39.67 18.91 -88.67
CA HIS A 327 -38.76 19.62 -87.77
C HIS A 327 -39.19 19.50 -86.30
N GLU A 328 -40.49 19.59 -86.01
CA GLU A 328 -41.01 19.35 -84.65
C GLU A 328 -40.73 17.92 -84.18
N VAL A 329 -40.84 16.93 -85.07
CA VAL A 329 -40.47 15.54 -84.77
C VAL A 329 -38.97 15.40 -84.48
N GLU A 330 -38.10 16.08 -85.23
CA GLU A 330 -36.65 16.09 -84.96
C GLU A 330 -36.35 16.68 -83.58
N VAL A 331 -36.93 17.84 -83.25
CA VAL A 331 -36.75 18.49 -81.93
C VAL A 331 -37.27 17.61 -80.79
N LEU A 332 -38.43 16.96 -80.98
CA LEU A 332 -38.96 16.03 -79.99
C LEU A 332 -38.07 14.78 -79.84
N ASN A 333 -37.45 14.32 -80.92
CA ASN A 333 -36.53 13.19 -80.86
C ASN A 333 -35.22 13.56 -80.15
N ASP A 334 -34.69 14.76 -80.40
CA ASP A 334 -33.49 15.28 -79.71
C ASP A 334 -33.75 15.43 -78.21
N THR A 335 -34.89 16.03 -77.82
CA THR A 335 -35.26 16.13 -76.40
C THR A 335 -35.49 14.76 -75.75
N THR A 336 -36.02 13.78 -76.49
CA THR A 336 -36.16 12.40 -76.00
C THR A 336 -34.79 11.73 -75.80
N GLN A 337 -33.83 12.01 -76.67
CA GLN A 337 -32.46 11.53 -76.53
C GLN A 337 -31.77 12.18 -75.33
N GLU A 338 -31.88 13.50 -75.16
CA GLU A 338 -31.34 14.22 -74.00
C GLU A 338 -31.90 13.68 -72.67
N LEU A 339 -33.21 13.42 -72.61
CA LEU A 339 -33.84 12.82 -71.42
C LEU A 339 -33.36 11.38 -71.19
N SER A 340 -33.12 10.61 -72.25
CA SER A 340 -32.59 9.25 -72.15
C SER A 340 -31.16 9.24 -71.60
N ASP A 341 -30.31 10.16 -72.08
CA ASP A 341 -28.94 10.33 -71.62
C ASP A 341 -28.89 10.82 -70.16
N GLU A 342 -29.82 11.68 -69.75
CA GLU A 342 -29.97 12.11 -68.35
C GLU A 342 -30.38 10.94 -67.44
N ILE A 343 -31.32 10.10 -67.88
CA ILE A 343 -31.72 8.90 -67.13
C ILE A 343 -30.52 7.94 -66.98
N GLU A 344 -29.71 7.76 -68.03
CA GLU A 344 -28.52 6.92 -67.96
C GLU A 344 -27.47 7.47 -66.99
N ARG A 345 -27.23 8.78 -67.01
CA ARG A 345 -26.35 9.45 -66.03
C ARG A 345 -26.84 9.28 -64.60
N GLN A 346 -28.13 9.48 -64.34
CA GLN A 346 -28.70 9.28 -62.99
C GLN A 346 -28.61 7.83 -62.53
N LYS A 347 -28.80 6.85 -63.43
CA LYS A 347 -28.61 5.42 -63.10
C LYS A 347 -27.16 5.11 -62.75
N ALA A 348 -26.20 5.67 -63.48
CA ALA A 348 -24.78 5.50 -63.18
C ALA A 348 -24.43 6.09 -61.80
N GLU A 349 -24.92 7.28 -61.48
CA GLU A 349 -24.69 7.92 -60.17
C GLU A 349 -25.32 7.13 -59.01
N LEU A 350 -26.53 6.59 -59.20
CA LEU A 350 -27.16 5.72 -58.21
C LEU A 350 -26.37 4.43 -57.97
N LEU A 351 -25.87 3.82 -59.05
CA LEU A 351 -25.04 2.61 -58.95
C LEU A 351 -23.73 2.90 -58.20
N GLU A 352 -23.08 4.02 -58.51
CA GLU A 352 -21.86 4.44 -57.82
C GLU A 352 -22.11 4.67 -56.31
N LYS A 353 -23.17 5.39 -55.95
CA LYS A 353 -23.57 5.57 -54.55
C LYS A 353 -23.88 4.26 -53.84
N GLU A 354 -24.57 3.34 -54.50
CA GLU A 354 -24.88 2.02 -53.93
C GLU A 354 -23.60 1.19 -53.74
N THR A 355 -22.66 1.25 -54.68
CA THR A 355 -21.36 0.57 -54.54
C THR A 355 -20.53 1.16 -53.39
N LEU A 356 -20.49 2.47 -53.24
CA LEU A 356 -19.78 3.15 -52.16
C LEU A 356 -20.35 2.77 -50.79
N GLN A 357 -21.68 2.78 -50.64
CA GLN A 357 -22.33 2.36 -49.40
C GLN A 357 -22.09 0.89 -49.08
N LYS A 358 -22.07 0.02 -50.10
CA LYS A 358 -21.72 -1.40 -49.92
C LYS A 358 -20.27 -1.58 -49.50
N THR A 359 -19.32 -0.83 -50.08
CA THR A 359 -17.90 -0.90 -49.70
C THR A 359 -17.69 -0.38 -48.28
N GLU A 360 -18.30 0.75 -47.91
CA GLU A 360 -18.21 1.29 -46.55
C GLU A 360 -18.82 0.32 -45.51
N ALA A 361 -19.95 -0.32 -45.83
CA ALA A 361 -20.57 -1.32 -44.97
C ALA A 361 -19.70 -2.59 -44.84
N LEU A 362 -19.04 -3.02 -45.92
CA LEU A 362 -18.10 -4.14 -45.90
C LEU A 362 -16.86 -3.81 -45.08
N ASP A 363 -16.29 -2.62 -45.22
CA ASP A 363 -15.14 -2.17 -44.45
C ASP A 363 -15.44 -2.11 -42.96
N TYR A 364 -16.61 -1.56 -42.60
CA TYR A 364 -17.09 -1.57 -41.21
C TYR A 364 -17.26 -2.99 -40.65
N LEU A 365 -17.83 -3.90 -41.45
CA LEU A 365 -18.03 -5.29 -41.03
C LEU A 365 -16.71 -6.05 -40.89
N ASN A 366 -15.75 -5.78 -41.78
CA ASN A 366 -14.39 -6.33 -41.70
C ASN A 366 -13.66 -5.85 -40.45
N GLU A 367 -13.76 -4.56 -40.11
CA GLU A 367 -13.14 -4.02 -38.89
C GLU A 367 -13.74 -4.65 -37.62
N GLN A 368 -15.06 -4.89 -37.60
CA GLN A 368 -15.72 -5.57 -36.49
C GLN A 368 -15.33 -7.04 -36.40
N LEU A 369 -15.16 -7.71 -37.54
CA LEU A 369 -14.69 -9.09 -37.60
C LEU A 369 -13.25 -9.21 -37.08
N GLU A 370 -12.35 -8.33 -37.49
CA GLU A 370 -10.96 -8.29 -37.01
C GLU A 370 -10.88 -8.07 -35.49
N LYS A 371 -11.68 -7.14 -34.96
CA LYS A 371 -11.79 -6.91 -33.51
C LYS A 371 -12.29 -8.15 -32.76
N ALA A 372 -13.31 -8.83 -33.30
CA ALA A 372 -13.85 -10.05 -32.71
C ALA A 372 -12.83 -11.21 -32.76
N GLU A 373 -12.09 -11.35 -33.85
CA GLU A 373 -11.02 -12.33 -34.00
C GLU A 373 -9.88 -12.09 -33.01
N LEU A 374 -9.46 -10.83 -32.83
CA LEU A 374 -8.42 -10.47 -31.88
C LEU A 374 -8.85 -10.78 -30.44
N GLN A 375 -10.08 -10.42 -30.05
CA GLN A 375 -10.63 -10.78 -28.74
C GLN A 375 -10.74 -12.29 -28.54
N ASN A 376 -11.12 -13.04 -29.57
CA ASN A 376 -11.20 -14.50 -29.52
C ASN A 376 -9.81 -15.12 -29.35
N ASN A 377 -8.82 -14.63 -30.09
CA ASN A 377 -7.43 -15.09 -29.99
C ASN A 377 -6.84 -14.79 -28.59
N GLU A 378 -7.09 -13.60 -28.04
CA GLU A 378 -6.71 -13.28 -26.66
C GLU A 378 -7.39 -14.21 -25.64
N ALA A 379 -8.69 -14.49 -25.81
CA ALA A 379 -9.42 -15.39 -24.93
C ALA A 379 -8.89 -16.82 -25.01
N LYS A 380 -8.58 -17.31 -26.22
CA LYS A 380 -7.94 -18.62 -26.45
C LYS A 380 -6.57 -18.71 -25.79
N GLU A 381 -5.74 -17.67 -25.91
CA GLU A 381 -4.42 -17.67 -25.29
C GLU A 381 -4.51 -17.65 -23.76
N LYS A 382 -5.43 -16.85 -23.19
CA LYS A 382 -5.71 -16.87 -21.75
C LYS A 382 -6.17 -18.25 -21.28
N LEU A 383 -7.05 -18.90 -22.04
CA LEU A 383 -7.53 -20.26 -21.76
C LEU A 383 -6.36 -21.25 -21.78
N ARG A 384 -5.50 -21.20 -22.82
CA ARG A 384 -4.31 -22.05 -22.94
C ARG A 384 -3.35 -21.90 -21.76
N ILE A 385 -3.09 -20.66 -21.33
CA ILE A 385 -2.24 -20.38 -20.15
C ILE A 385 -2.87 -20.95 -18.88
N LEU A 386 -4.18 -20.78 -18.70
CA LEU A 386 -4.89 -21.31 -17.53
C LEU A 386 -4.90 -22.84 -17.52
N GLU A 387 -5.08 -23.48 -18.67
CA GLU A 387 -5.00 -24.94 -18.81
C GLU A 387 -3.60 -25.46 -18.47
N LEU A 388 -2.54 -24.80 -18.96
CA LEU A 388 -1.16 -25.17 -18.63
C LEU A 388 -0.91 -25.05 -17.12
N ARG A 389 -1.37 -23.95 -16.50
CA ARG A 389 -1.23 -23.74 -15.05
C ARG A 389 -2.03 -24.77 -14.26
N LEU A 390 -3.24 -25.11 -14.70
CA LEU A 390 -4.05 -26.15 -14.09
C LEU A 390 -3.35 -27.51 -14.19
N GLN A 391 -2.79 -27.86 -15.34
CA GLN A 391 -1.99 -29.08 -15.51
C GLN A 391 -0.76 -29.11 -14.59
N GLN A 392 -0.03 -28.00 -14.44
CA GLN A 392 1.08 -27.90 -13.50
C GLN A 392 0.65 -28.11 -12.04
N MET A 393 -0.48 -27.51 -11.64
CA MET A 393 -1.05 -27.73 -10.30
C MET A 393 -1.48 -29.18 -10.10
N LEU A 394 -2.07 -29.82 -11.11
CA LEU A 394 -2.38 -31.24 -11.08
C LEU A 394 -1.10 -32.09 -10.94
N LEU A 395 -0.06 -31.83 -11.72
CA LEU A 395 1.19 -32.56 -11.58
C LEU A 395 1.81 -32.38 -10.18
N GLY A 396 1.84 -31.15 -9.65
CA GLY A 396 2.35 -30.87 -8.30
C GLY A 396 1.56 -31.58 -7.20
N ILE A 397 0.23 -31.60 -7.28
CA ILE A 397 -0.60 -32.35 -6.32
C ILE A 397 -0.38 -33.85 -6.46
N SER A 398 -0.17 -34.37 -7.68
CA SER A 398 0.18 -35.78 -7.90
C SER A 398 1.56 -36.13 -7.33
N GLU A 399 2.54 -35.22 -7.41
CA GLU A 399 3.87 -35.41 -6.83
C GLU A 399 3.81 -35.44 -5.30
N ILE A 400 3.07 -34.52 -4.68
CA ILE A 400 2.86 -34.49 -3.22
C ILE A 400 2.15 -35.77 -2.78
N PHE A 401 1.14 -36.22 -3.53
CA PHE A 401 0.44 -37.47 -3.26
C PHE A 401 1.39 -38.68 -3.26
N LYS A 402 2.32 -38.76 -4.23
CA LYS A 402 3.35 -39.80 -4.30
C LYS A 402 4.39 -39.68 -3.19
N GLN A 403 4.85 -38.48 -2.87
CA GLN A 403 5.86 -38.23 -1.83
C GLN A 403 5.37 -38.58 -0.42
N LEU A 404 4.08 -38.41 -0.15
CA LEU A 404 3.48 -38.73 1.15
C LEU A 404 3.12 -40.23 1.32
N SER A 405 3.37 -41.05 0.28
CA SER A 405 2.99 -42.46 0.22
C SER A 405 1.55 -42.69 0.70
N CYS A 406 0.63 -41.87 0.19
CA CYS A 406 -0.79 -41.94 0.52
C CYS A 406 -1.39 -43.25 -0.02
N ASP A 407 -2.27 -43.87 0.77
CA ASP A 407 -2.91 -45.14 0.43
C ASP A 407 -3.90 -44.93 -0.73
N ASP A 408 -3.76 -45.71 -1.82
CA ASP A 408 -4.60 -45.59 -3.03
C ASP A 408 -6.02 -46.17 -2.82
N ALA A 409 -6.21 -46.99 -1.78
CA ALA A 409 -7.42 -47.75 -1.53
C ALA A 409 -8.72 -46.91 -1.35
N PRO A 410 -8.73 -45.75 -0.65
CA PRO A 410 -9.92 -44.91 -0.52
C PRO A 410 -10.31 -44.21 -1.83
N ILE A 411 -9.35 -44.04 -2.74
CA ILE A 411 -9.51 -43.25 -3.98
C ILE A 411 -9.95 -44.17 -5.13
N LEU A 412 -9.44 -45.40 -5.19
CA LEU A 412 -9.85 -46.44 -6.14
C LEU A 412 -11.32 -46.88 -5.97
N ASN A 413 -11.85 -46.85 -4.75
CA ASN A 413 -13.25 -47.22 -4.49
C ASN A 413 -14.26 -46.21 -5.06
N VAL A 414 -13.84 -44.96 -5.30
CA VAL A 414 -14.69 -43.90 -5.87
C VAL A 414 -14.42 -43.70 -7.38
N LEU A 415 -13.20 -44.02 -7.84
CA LEU A 415 -12.79 -43.91 -9.23
C LEU A 415 -12.70 -45.31 -9.86
N SER A 416 -13.83 -45.88 -10.26
CA SER A 416 -13.93 -47.24 -10.83
C SER A 416 -13.10 -47.52 -12.09
N SER A 417 -12.38 -46.54 -12.65
CA SER A 417 -11.51 -46.76 -13.79
C SER A 417 -10.43 -45.67 -13.92
N LYS A 418 -9.19 -46.06 -13.59
CA LYS A 418 -7.91 -45.35 -13.73
C LYS A 418 -7.65 -44.16 -12.79
N THR A 419 -6.50 -44.24 -12.10
CA THR A 419 -5.90 -43.25 -11.20
C THR A 419 -5.34 -42.04 -11.97
N SER A 420 -6.09 -41.46 -12.89
CA SER A 420 -5.70 -40.20 -13.54
C SER A 420 -6.35 -39.03 -12.81
N MET A 421 -5.54 -38.12 -12.29
CA MET A 421 -6.03 -36.96 -11.57
C MET A 421 -6.56 -35.90 -12.54
N THR A 422 -7.88 -35.77 -12.61
CA THR A 422 -8.60 -34.78 -13.42
C THR A 422 -9.08 -33.62 -12.54
N SER A 423 -9.36 -32.44 -13.10
CA SER A 423 -9.90 -31.25 -12.40
C SER A 423 -11.08 -31.54 -11.45
N HIS A 424 -11.95 -32.49 -11.82
CA HIS A 424 -13.08 -32.93 -10.99
C HIS A 424 -12.68 -33.74 -9.75
N ASN A 425 -11.53 -34.44 -9.82
CA ASN A 425 -11.10 -35.40 -8.81
C ASN A 425 -10.09 -34.79 -7.81
N VAL A 426 -9.55 -33.60 -8.10
CA VAL A 426 -8.52 -32.91 -7.30
C VAL A 426 -8.91 -32.74 -5.84
N LYS A 427 -10.17 -32.36 -5.57
CA LYS A 427 -10.67 -32.15 -4.21
C LYS A 427 -10.58 -33.43 -3.37
N LEU A 428 -10.80 -34.59 -3.97
CA LEU A 428 -10.69 -35.88 -3.29
C LEU A 428 -9.23 -36.20 -2.94
N PHE A 429 -8.29 -35.99 -3.87
CA PHE A 429 -6.86 -36.19 -3.64
C PHE A 429 -6.31 -35.25 -2.54
N ILE A 430 -6.68 -33.96 -2.57
CA ILE A 430 -6.28 -33.00 -1.53
C ILE A 430 -6.84 -33.42 -0.16
N GLY A 431 -8.10 -33.85 -0.07
CA GLY A 431 -8.69 -34.30 1.19
C GLY A 431 -8.00 -35.53 1.80
N VAL A 432 -7.45 -36.42 0.96
CA VAL A 432 -6.65 -37.57 1.42
C VAL A 432 -5.26 -37.13 1.87
N ILE A 433 -4.62 -36.24 1.12
CA ILE A 433 -3.34 -35.60 1.52
C ILE A 433 -3.49 -34.91 2.87
N GLU A 434 -4.55 -34.13 3.07
CA GLU A 434 -4.83 -33.41 4.32
C GLU A 434 -4.96 -34.36 5.52
N LYS A 435 -5.72 -35.46 5.37
CA LYS A 435 -5.82 -36.49 6.42
C LYS A 435 -4.47 -37.13 6.74
N ARG A 436 -3.65 -37.40 5.72
CA ARG A 436 -2.31 -37.99 5.91
C ARG A 436 -1.36 -37.03 6.60
N ILE A 437 -1.32 -35.77 6.16
CA ILE A 437 -0.53 -34.70 6.79
C ILE A 437 -0.95 -34.52 8.25
N ASN A 438 -2.25 -34.46 8.54
CA ASN A 438 -2.75 -34.37 9.93
C ASN A 438 -2.33 -35.58 10.77
N THR A 439 -2.26 -36.78 10.20
CA THR A 439 -1.76 -37.97 10.89
C THR A 439 -0.26 -37.87 11.19
N ILE A 440 0.53 -37.40 10.22
CA ILE A 440 1.99 -37.19 10.39
C ILE A 440 2.25 -36.10 11.44
N ILE A 441 1.53 -34.97 11.38
CA ILE A 441 1.63 -33.88 12.35
C ILE A 441 1.26 -34.38 13.75
N ASN A 442 0.18 -35.17 13.88
CA ASN A 442 -0.19 -35.76 15.17
C ASN A 442 0.87 -36.77 15.67
N GLY A 443 1.56 -37.49 14.77
CA GLY A 443 2.70 -38.33 15.12
C GLY A 443 3.91 -37.54 15.65
N ILE A 444 4.23 -36.41 15.04
CA ILE A 444 5.31 -35.50 15.48
C ILE A 444 4.93 -34.81 16.81
N ASN A 445 3.67 -34.44 17.00
CA ASN A 445 3.17 -33.86 18.25
C ASN A 445 3.18 -34.84 19.43
N ILE A 446 3.27 -36.16 19.18
CA ILE A 446 3.47 -37.17 20.22
C ILE A 446 4.95 -37.18 20.69
N GLU A 447 5.92 -36.91 19.80
CA GLU A 447 7.35 -36.80 20.17
C GLU A 447 7.70 -35.45 20.84
N ASP A 448 7.00 -34.36 20.53
CA ASP A 448 7.25 -33.03 21.12
C ASP A 448 6.52 -32.78 22.47
N SER A 449 5.84 -33.80 23.03
CA SER A 449 5.22 -33.72 24.35
C SER A 449 6.21 -33.73 25.53
N SER A 450 7.52 -33.80 25.27
CA SER A 450 8.59 -33.84 26.27
C SER A 450 9.49 -32.60 26.36
N ASN A 451 9.06 -31.39 25.98
CA ASN A 451 9.77 -30.16 26.39
C ASN A 451 8.84 -28.97 26.66
N LYS A 452 8.38 -28.88 27.92
CA LYS A 452 7.80 -27.68 28.52
C LYS A 452 8.92 -26.74 28.98
N ILE A 453 9.20 -25.65 28.27
CA ILE A 453 9.80 -24.44 28.87
C ILE A 453 9.14 -23.17 28.30
N LEU A 454 8.22 -22.62 29.10
CA LEU A 454 7.93 -21.20 29.39
C LEU A 454 8.22 -20.13 28.31
N ALA A 455 7.15 -19.43 27.85
CA ALA A 455 6.96 -17.98 28.08
C ALA A 455 5.64 -17.43 27.48
N LYS A 456 4.76 -17.00 28.39
CA LYS A 456 3.82 -15.86 28.43
C LYS A 456 3.05 -15.34 27.17
N LYS A 457 1.79 -15.04 27.49
CA LYS A 457 0.73 -14.25 26.81
C LYS A 457 1.18 -12.87 26.26
N ASP A 458 0.40 -12.45 25.26
CA ASP A 458 0.13 -11.08 24.75
C ASP A 458 0.89 -10.62 23.49
N ARG A 459 0.25 -10.85 22.32
CA ARG A 459 -0.06 -9.84 21.28
C ARG A 459 -0.72 -10.52 20.08
N ILE A 460 -2.03 -10.34 19.92
CA ILE A 460 -2.72 -10.57 18.65
C ILE A 460 -2.91 -9.18 18.02
N PRO A 461 -2.25 -8.83 16.91
CA PRO A 461 -2.66 -7.72 16.09
C PRO A 461 -3.97 -8.10 15.39
N LYS A 462 -5.05 -7.36 15.66
CA LYS A 462 -6.29 -7.45 14.89
C LYS A 462 -6.01 -6.91 13.48
N PHE A 463 -5.91 -7.78 12.48
CA PHE A 463 -6.02 -7.37 11.08
C PHE A 463 -7.50 -7.27 10.71
N ASN A 464 -7.94 -6.03 10.53
CA ASN A 464 -9.27 -5.65 10.11
C ASN A 464 -9.36 -5.81 8.57
N ILE A 465 -10.00 -6.87 8.09
CA ILE A 465 -10.30 -7.04 6.66
C ILE A 465 -11.55 -6.19 6.34
N LYS A 466 -11.35 -4.87 6.22
CA LYS A 466 -12.33 -3.94 5.65
C LYS A 466 -11.60 -2.74 5.02
N GLU A 467 -10.77 -2.97 3.99
CA GLU A 467 -10.26 -1.85 3.18
C GLU A 467 -9.72 -2.23 1.79
N SER A 468 -10.35 -3.19 1.10
CA SER A 468 -10.03 -3.47 -0.32
C SER A 468 -11.23 -3.39 -1.27
N ALA A 469 -12.36 -2.86 -0.79
CA ALA A 469 -13.50 -2.52 -1.63
C ALA A 469 -13.69 -0.99 -1.69
N LYS A 470 -12.75 -0.28 -2.33
CA LYS A 470 -12.96 1.05 -2.95
C LYS A 470 -11.68 1.55 -3.63
N THR A 471 -11.43 1.10 -4.86
CA THR A 471 -10.68 1.85 -5.87
C THR A 471 -11.07 1.35 -7.26
N LYS A 472 -12.34 1.54 -7.63
CA LYS A 472 -12.79 1.69 -9.02
C LYS A 472 -14.03 2.57 -9.05
N LYS A 473 -13.81 3.87 -9.23
CA LYS A 473 -14.61 4.77 -10.07
C LYS A 473 -13.66 5.76 -10.68
#